data_AF-A0A1U7LJP4-F1
#
_entry.id   AF-A0A1U7LJP4-F1
#
_cell.length_a   1.000
_cell.length_b   1.000
_cell.length_c   1.000
_cell.angle_alpha   90.00
_cell.angle_beta   90.00
_cell.angle_gamma   90.00
#
_symmetry.space_group_name_H-M   'P 1'
#
loop_
_entity.id
_entity.type
_entity.pdbx_description
1 polymer ?
#
loop_
_entity_poly.entity_id
_entity_poly.type
_entity_poly.pdbx_seq_one_letter_code
_entity_poly.pdbx_strand_id
1 'polypeptide(L)'
;IQICIHLIRLLAEKISNQVTQIRHELDLTSTFGCSPRDYYLSRAPYDDKASFPCLIIQDVIPSVILQDARRSNPRIFLMNSGQLRFDVFKGPFTDDDSFIEAPFQNTFQFLPSVPYHIAKYTLSILNTGKLAKRRDPEVDSGNKSVLRYFSRG
;
A
#
# COMPACT_ATOMS: atom_id res chain seq x y z
N ILE A 1 -7.66 16.46 43.39
CA ILE A 1 -8.35 16.05 42.13
C ILE A 1 -8.30 17.18 41.10
N GLN A 2 -8.81 18.39 41.38
CA GLN A 2 -8.80 19.52 40.43
C GLN A 2 -7.42 19.90 39.88
N ILE A 3 -6.40 19.94 40.75
CA ILE A 3 -5.01 20.27 40.36
C ILE A 3 -4.44 19.24 39.39
N CYS A 4 -4.69 17.94 39.61
CA CYS A 4 -4.25 16.89 38.69
C CYS A 4 -4.93 17.00 37.32
N ILE A 5 -6.25 17.26 37.28
CA ILE A 5 -6.98 17.44 36.02
C ILE A 5 -6.42 18.64 35.24
N HIS A 6 -6.11 19.74 35.94
CA HIS A 6 -5.51 20.92 35.33
C HIS A 6 -4.11 20.65 34.78
N LEU A 7 -3.27 19.94 35.53
CA LEU A 7 -1.93 19.53 35.08
C LEU A 7 -1.98 18.62 33.84
N ILE A 8 -2.89 17.64 33.81
CA ILE A 8 -3.08 16.76 32.66
C ILE A 8 -3.45 17.57 31.42
N ARG A 9 -4.36 18.54 31.55
CA ARG A 9 -4.76 19.40 30.44
C ARG A 9 -3.60 20.21 29.88
N LEU A 10 -2.79 20.84 30.73
CA LEU A 10 -1.64 21.63 30.30
C LEU A 10 -0.57 20.77 29.59
N LEU A 11 -0.31 19.57 30.11
CA LEU A 11 0.62 18.64 29.47
C LEU A 11 0.10 18.14 28.13
N ALA A 12 -1.19 17.79 28.04
CA ALA A 12 -1.81 17.37 26.79
C ALA A 12 -1.73 18.48 25.73
N GLU A 13 -2.06 19.72 26.09
CA GLU A 13 -1.98 20.86 25.18
C GLU A 13 -0.54 21.09 24.68
N LYS A 14 0.45 21.02 25.58
CA LYS A 14 1.86 21.13 25.21
C LYS A 14 2.28 20.05 24.22
N ILE A 15 1.91 18.80 24.47
CA ILE A 15 2.26 17.67 23.59
C ILE A 15 1.54 17.81 22.24
N SER A 16 0.26 18.17 22.22
CA SER A 16 -0.50 18.40 20.99
C SER A 16 0.12 19.49 20.13
N ASN A 17 0.57 20.60 20.74
CA ASN A 17 1.24 21.67 20.01
C ASN A 17 2.58 21.21 19.43
N GLN A 18 3.37 20.44 20.18
CA GLN A 18 4.63 19.88 19.69
C GLN A 18 4.43 18.91 18.52
N VAL A 19 3.45 18.01 18.61
CA VAL A 19 3.10 17.09 17.51
C VAL A 19 2.67 17.87 16.27
N THR A 20 1.84 18.90 16.45
CA THR A 20 1.37 19.75 15.35
C THR A 20 2.53 20.47 14.66
N GLN A 21 3.46 21.03 15.45
CA GLN A 21 4.64 21.71 14.93
C GLN A 21 5.53 20.74 14.14
N ILE A 22 5.83 19.56 14.68
CA ILE A 22 6.68 18.57 14.01
C ILE A 22 6.03 18.10 12.69
N ARG A 23 4.71 17.89 12.67
CA ARG A 23 3.99 17.51 11.43
C ARG A 23 4.13 18.56 10.34
N HIS A 24 4.10 19.84 10.71
CA HIS A 24 4.31 20.94 9.77
C HIS A 24 5.78 21.05 9.32
N GLU A 25 6.74 20.87 10.23
CA GLU A 25 8.18 20.88 9.89
C GLU A 25 8.59 19.74 8.94
N LEU A 26 7.91 18.60 9.03
CA LEU A 26 8.09 17.44 8.14
C LEU A 26 7.22 17.50 6.89
N ASP A 27 6.45 18.57 6.69
CA ASP A 27 5.53 18.77 5.55
C ASP A 27 4.48 17.66 5.36
N LEU A 28 4.11 16.95 6.43
CA LEU A 28 3.18 15.81 6.36
C LEU A 28 1.76 16.20 5.92
N THR A 29 1.42 17.49 6.01
CA THR A 29 0.11 18.03 5.59
C THR A 29 0.08 18.46 4.12
N SER A 30 1.20 18.35 3.39
CA SER A 30 1.27 18.65 1.96
C SER A 30 0.34 17.73 1.18
N THR A 31 -0.46 18.28 0.27
CA THR A 31 -1.49 17.54 -0.48
C THR A 31 -0.99 17.22 -1.89
N PHE A 32 -0.94 15.93 -2.25
CA PHE A 32 -0.63 15.50 -3.62
C PHE A 32 -1.83 15.62 -4.56
N GLY A 33 -3.03 15.42 -4.03
CA GLY A 33 -4.27 15.43 -4.80
C GLY A 33 -5.46 15.07 -3.94
N CYS A 34 -6.57 14.66 -4.57
CA CYS A 34 -7.77 14.24 -3.87
C CYS A 34 -8.23 12.86 -4.34
N SER A 35 -8.52 11.96 -3.41
CA SER A 35 -9.22 10.72 -3.72
C SER A 35 -10.70 11.00 -3.98
N PRO A 36 -11.28 10.52 -5.10
CA PRO A 36 -12.67 10.79 -5.46
C PRO A 36 -13.68 9.99 -4.62
N ARG A 37 -13.23 8.92 -3.94
CA ARG A 37 -14.05 7.99 -3.15
C ARG A 37 -13.19 7.27 -2.10
N ASP A 38 -13.84 6.54 -1.22
CA ASP A 38 -13.13 5.64 -0.32
C ASP A 38 -12.68 4.38 -1.09
N TYR A 39 -11.45 3.94 -0.81
CA TYR A 39 -10.93 2.65 -1.24
C TYR A 39 -10.52 1.83 -0.02
N TYR A 40 -11.10 0.65 0.11
CA TYR A 40 -10.94 -0.21 1.27
C TYR A 40 -9.91 -1.31 1.01
N LEU A 41 -9.03 -1.52 1.99
CA LEU A 41 -8.02 -2.56 1.98
C LEU A 41 -8.64 -3.96 2.07
N SER A 42 -9.65 -4.13 2.94
CA SER A 42 -10.26 -5.44 3.22
C SER A 42 -11.78 -5.45 3.33
N ARG A 43 -12.44 -4.28 3.33
CA ARG A 43 -13.90 -4.17 3.49
C ARG A 43 -14.69 -4.34 2.18
N ALA A 44 -13.99 -4.35 1.04
CA ALA A 44 -14.56 -4.58 -0.27
C ALA A 44 -13.99 -5.86 -0.91
N PRO A 45 -14.79 -6.61 -1.69
CA PRO A 45 -14.28 -7.70 -2.53
C PRO A 45 -13.14 -7.23 -3.44
N TYR A 46 -12.19 -8.12 -3.75
CA TYR A 46 -11.00 -7.76 -4.54
C TYR A 46 -11.31 -7.26 -5.96
N ASP A 47 -12.42 -7.67 -6.56
CA ASP A 47 -12.88 -7.23 -7.87
C ASP A 47 -13.78 -5.99 -7.84
N ASP A 48 -14.08 -5.46 -6.66
CA ASP A 48 -14.88 -4.25 -6.48
C ASP A 48 -14.08 -2.98 -6.80
N LYS A 49 -14.76 -1.96 -7.34
CA LYS A 49 -14.16 -0.64 -7.63
C LYS A 49 -13.77 0.15 -6.37
N ALA A 50 -14.32 -0.22 -5.21
CA ALA A 50 -13.93 0.32 -3.92
C ALA A 50 -12.77 -0.46 -3.29
N SER A 51 -12.21 -1.49 -3.94
CA SER A 51 -11.05 -2.21 -3.40
C SER A 51 -9.75 -1.46 -3.68
N PHE A 52 -9.01 -1.14 -2.61
CA PHE A 52 -7.72 -0.49 -2.72
C PHE A 52 -6.67 -1.37 -3.43
N PRO A 53 -6.51 -2.67 -3.11
CA PRO A 53 -5.69 -3.59 -3.90
C PRO A 53 -6.04 -3.61 -5.40
N CYS A 54 -7.34 -3.56 -5.72
CA CYS A 54 -7.81 -3.54 -7.11
C CYS A 54 -7.37 -2.26 -7.83
N LEU A 55 -7.60 -1.10 -7.23
CA LEU A 55 -7.16 0.20 -7.73
C LEU A 55 -5.66 0.20 -8.03
N ILE A 56 -4.84 -0.28 -7.09
CA ILE A 56 -3.39 -0.30 -7.25
C ILE A 56 -2.99 -1.14 -8.46
N ILE A 57 -3.55 -2.35 -8.58
CA ILE A 57 -3.16 -3.31 -9.62
C ILE A 57 -3.70 -2.94 -10.99
N GLN A 58 -4.91 -2.39 -11.08
CA GLN A 58 -5.58 -2.12 -12.36
C GLN A 58 -5.25 -0.74 -12.93
N ASP A 59 -5.08 0.27 -12.08
CA ASP A 59 -4.94 1.66 -12.52
C ASP A 59 -3.56 2.23 -12.19
N VAL A 60 -3.12 2.14 -10.93
CA VAL A 60 -1.89 2.81 -10.47
C VAL A 60 -0.64 2.16 -11.05
N ILE A 61 -0.42 0.87 -10.82
CA ILE A 61 0.78 0.16 -11.29
C ILE A 61 0.96 0.27 -12.81
N PRO A 62 -0.07 0.06 -13.64
CA PRO A 62 0.07 0.20 -15.09
C PRO A 62 0.48 1.61 -15.51
N SER A 63 0.00 2.65 -14.83
CA SER A 63 0.36 4.04 -15.12
C SER A 63 1.85 4.32 -14.89
N VAL A 64 2.50 3.60 -13.98
CA VAL A 64 3.93 3.73 -13.65
C VAL A 64 4.80 2.86 -14.56
N ILE A 65 4.46 1.57 -14.71
CA ILE A 65 5.34 0.59 -15.38
C ILE A 65 5.20 0.56 -16.91
N LEU A 66 4.15 1.17 -17.48
CA LEU A 66 3.93 1.20 -18.94
C LEU A 66 4.50 2.44 -19.62
N GLN A 67 5.18 3.33 -18.88
CA GLN A 67 5.85 4.50 -19.46
C GLN A 67 7.15 4.14 -20.20
N ASP A 68 7.65 2.92 -20.02
CA ASP A 68 8.90 2.47 -20.61
C ASP A 68 8.82 2.15 -22.11
N ALA A 69 9.97 2.28 -22.79
CA ALA A 69 10.19 1.95 -24.20
C ALA A 69 9.78 0.52 -24.61
N ARG A 70 9.48 -0.36 -23.64
CA ARG A 70 9.03 -1.74 -23.84
C ARG A 70 7.52 -1.92 -23.71
N ARG A 71 6.71 -0.86 -23.80
CA ARG A 71 5.25 -0.91 -23.59
C ARG A 71 4.53 -2.03 -24.37
N SER A 72 5.04 -2.38 -25.55
CA SER A 72 4.54 -3.48 -26.40
C SER A 72 4.83 -4.90 -25.89
N ASN A 73 5.67 -5.06 -24.86
CA ASN A 73 6.02 -6.37 -24.33
C ASN A 73 5.08 -6.78 -23.19
N PRO A 74 4.39 -7.93 -23.30
CA PRO A 74 3.58 -8.48 -22.22
C PRO A 74 4.40 -8.68 -20.94
N ARG A 75 3.80 -8.39 -19.79
CA ARG A 75 4.47 -8.49 -18.49
C ARG A 75 3.51 -8.94 -17.39
N ILE A 76 4.08 -9.59 -16.39
CA ILE A 76 3.42 -9.95 -15.14
C ILE A 76 4.07 -9.12 -14.04
N PHE A 77 3.26 -8.35 -13.32
CA PHE A 77 3.67 -7.67 -12.10
C PHE A 77 3.09 -8.40 -10.90
N LEU A 78 3.91 -8.58 -9.87
CA LEU A 78 3.55 -9.29 -8.64
C LEU A 78 3.94 -8.43 -7.44
N MET A 79 3.04 -8.32 -6.48
CA MET A 79 3.24 -7.56 -5.25
C MET A 79 2.50 -8.26 -4.12
N ASN A 80 3.08 -8.36 -2.92
CA ASN A 80 2.34 -8.88 -1.77
C ASN A 80 1.27 -7.87 -1.31
N SER A 81 0.11 -8.35 -0.89
CA SER A 81 -0.98 -7.50 -0.38
C SER A 81 -0.56 -6.70 0.86
N GLY A 82 0.36 -7.24 1.66
CA GLY A 82 0.91 -6.58 2.84
C GLY A 82 1.73 -5.30 2.57
N GLN A 83 1.94 -4.92 1.30
CA GLN A 83 2.44 -3.59 0.96
C GLN A 83 1.45 -2.48 1.33
N LEU A 84 0.16 -2.80 1.33
CA LEU A 84 -0.91 -1.87 1.67
C LEU A 84 -1.31 -2.08 3.14
N ARG A 85 -1.41 -0.98 3.88
CA ARG A 85 -1.51 -0.98 5.34
C ARG A 85 -2.78 -0.32 5.87
N PHE A 86 -3.42 0.53 5.07
CA PHE A 86 -4.65 1.21 5.47
C PHE A 86 -5.57 1.48 4.28
N ASP A 87 -6.77 1.96 4.58
CA ASP A 87 -7.76 2.40 3.60
C ASP A 87 -7.41 3.81 3.11
N VAL A 88 -7.74 4.10 1.85
CA VAL A 88 -7.72 5.47 1.31
C VAL A 88 -9.09 6.07 1.50
N PHE A 89 -9.18 7.24 2.14
CA PHE A 89 -10.46 7.93 2.29
C PHE A 89 -10.67 8.99 1.23
N LYS A 90 -11.94 9.23 0.89
CA LYS A 90 -12.33 10.34 0.01
C LYS A 90 -11.87 11.67 0.60
N GLY A 91 -11.26 12.51 -0.23
CA GLY A 91 -10.79 13.83 0.18
C GLY A 91 -9.32 14.05 -0.17
N PRO A 92 -8.68 15.07 0.44
CA PRO A 92 -7.25 15.33 0.26
C PRO A 92 -6.41 14.09 0.59
N PHE A 93 -5.45 13.80 -0.28
CA PHE A 93 -4.44 12.78 -0.10
C PHE A 93 -3.09 13.47 0.12
N THR A 94 -2.53 13.27 1.31
CA THR A 94 -1.36 13.99 1.81
C THR A 94 -0.10 13.12 1.86
N ASP A 95 1.03 13.75 2.16
CA ASP A 95 2.28 13.03 2.44
C ASP A 95 2.12 12.02 3.59
N ASP A 96 1.42 12.40 4.66
CA ASP A 96 1.10 11.50 5.79
C ASP A 96 0.31 10.27 5.34
N ASP A 97 -0.69 10.45 4.47
CA ASP A 97 -1.53 9.36 3.97
C ASP A 97 -0.69 8.34 3.18
N SER A 98 0.30 8.81 2.41
CA SER A 98 1.20 7.92 1.67
C SER A 98 2.00 6.98 2.59
N PHE A 99 2.45 7.47 3.75
CA PHE A 99 3.14 6.66 4.75
C PHE A 99 2.19 5.74 5.51
N ILE A 100 0.97 6.20 5.81
CA ILE A 100 -0.04 5.40 6.49
C ILE A 100 -0.46 4.21 5.61
N GLU A 101 -0.63 4.43 4.31
CA GLU A 101 -1.13 3.42 3.38
C GLU A 101 -0.03 2.48 2.85
N ALA A 102 1.14 3.01 2.49
CA ALA A 102 2.21 2.25 1.85
C ALA A 102 3.62 2.72 2.31
N PRO A 103 4.03 2.44 3.56
CA PRO A 103 5.25 2.99 4.17
C PRO A 103 6.57 2.44 3.61
N PHE A 104 6.53 1.53 2.64
CA PHE A 104 7.71 0.80 2.21
C PHE A 104 8.35 1.43 0.97
N GLN A 105 9.62 1.77 1.07
CA GLN A 105 10.44 2.26 -0.04
C GLN A 105 10.94 1.11 -0.92
N ASN A 106 10.02 0.29 -1.42
CA ASN A 106 10.36 -0.84 -2.27
C ASN A 106 10.66 -0.41 -3.70
N THR A 107 11.69 -1.00 -4.28
CA THR A 107 12.03 -0.83 -5.70
C THR A 107 11.49 -1.98 -6.52
N PHE A 108 11.11 -1.71 -7.77
CA PHE A 108 10.67 -2.75 -8.69
C PHE A 108 11.86 -3.54 -9.21
N GLN A 109 11.87 -4.84 -8.92
CA GLN A 109 12.81 -5.78 -9.51
C GLN A 109 12.24 -6.30 -10.83
N PHE A 110 13.07 -6.33 -11.88
CA PHE A 110 12.65 -6.70 -13.22
C PHE A 110 13.47 -7.88 -13.76
N LEU A 111 12.77 -8.91 -14.24
CA LEU A 111 13.36 -10.08 -14.89
C LEU A 111 12.95 -10.11 -16.37
N PRO A 112 13.86 -9.83 -17.32
CA PRO A 112 13.53 -9.82 -18.75
C PRO A 112 13.29 -11.24 -19.31
N SER A 113 12.44 -11.31 -20.33
CA SER A 113 12.32 -12.47 -21.24
C SER A 113 12.01 -13.82 -20.57
N VAL A 114 11.21 -13.82 -19.51
CA VAL A 114 10.75 -15.05 -18.86
C VAL A 114 9.71 -15.75 -19.74
N PRO A 115 9.88 -17.04 -20.09
CA PRO A 115 8.88 -17.78 -20.84
C PRO A 115 7.54 -17.85 -20.10
N TYR A 116 6.44 -17.48 -20.78
CA TYR A 116 5.11 -17.40 -20.17
C TYR A 116 4.64 -18.72 -19.55
N HIS A 117 4.99 -19.85 -20.17
CA HIS A 117 4.62 -21.17 -19.66
C HIS A 117 5.19 -21.47 -18.28
N ILE A 118 6.29 -20.81 -17.89
CA ILE A 118 6.87 -20.86 -16.55
C ILE A 118 6.20 -19.80 -15.66
N ALA A 119 6.17 -18.55 -16.12
CA ALA A 119 5.71 -17.40 -15.32
C ALA A 119 4.22 -17.48 -14.91
N LYS A 120 3.38 -18.17 -15.68
CA LYS A 120 1.94 -18.28 -15.38
C LYS A 120 1.65 -18.98 -14.05
N TYR A 121 2.55 -19.84 -13.56
CA TYR A 121 2.38 -20.58 -12.31
C TYR A 121 2.85 -19.82 -11.07
N THR A 122 3.66 -18.76 -11.25
CA THR A 122 4.31 -18.04 -10.14
C THR A 122 3.32 -17.54 -9.09
N LEU A 123 2.20 -16.93 -9.51
CA LEU A 123 1.18 -16.44 -8.59
C LEU A 123 0.59 -17.58 -7.72
N SER A 124 0.22 -18.70 -8.35
CA SER A 124 -0.37 -19.84 -7.65
C SER A 124 0.61 -20.40 -6.64
N ILE A 125 1.87 -20.57 -7.02
CA ILE A 125 2.93 -21.09 -6.16
C ILE A 125 3.13 -20.17 -4.95
N LEU A 126 3.23 -18.86 -5.16
CA LEU A 126 3.43 -17.89 -4.07
C LEU A 126 2.25 -17.89 -3.07
N ASN A 127 1.02 -18.01 -3.57
CA ASN A 127 -0.17 -18.07 -2.73
C ASN A 127 -0.38 -19.40 -2.00
N THR A 128 0.41 -20.46 -2.30
CA THR A 128 0.35 -21.71 -1.53
C THR A 128 1.03 -21.63 -0.16
N GLY A 129 1.76 -20.55 0.15
CA GLY A 129 2.47 -20.37 1.42
C GLY A 129 3.66 -21.31 1.65
N LYS A 130 3.91 -22.28 0.76
CA LYS A 130 4.96 -23.31 0.92
C LYS A 130 6.39 -22.76 0.82
N LEU A 131 6.58 -21.60 0.18
CA LEU A 131 7.90 -20.99 -0.01
C LEU A 131 8.34 -20.06 1.13
N ALA A 132 7.43 -19.66 2.03
CA ALA A 132 7.72 -18.72 3.12
C ALA A 132 8.31 -19.37 4.39
N LYS A 133 8.37 -20.71 4.46
CA LYS A 133 8.83 -21.44 5.67
C LYS A 133 10.35 -21.50 5.80
N ARG A 134 11.02 -20.35 5.92
CA ARG A 134 12.38 -20.28 6.49
C ARG A 134 12.39 -19.38 7.73
N ARG A 135 12.05 -20.01 8.87
CA ARG A 135 11.93 -19.53 10.27
C ARG A 135 10.52 -19.07 10.69
N ASP A 136 9.89 -19.85 11.54
CA ASP A 136 8.86 -19.40 12.51
C ASP A 136 9.58 -18.69 13.69
N PRO A 137 8.96 -17.78 14.47
CA PRO A 137 7.52 -17.63 14.71
C PRO A 137 6.99 -16.18 14.61
N GLU A 138 5.91 -15.97 13.86
CA GLU A 138 4.70 -15.25 14.30
C GLU A 138 3.65 -15.41 13.18
N VAL A 139 2.55 -16.08 13.50
CA VAL A 139 1.42 -16.22 12.58
C VAL A 139 0.69 -14.88 12.56
N ASP A 140 1.13 -13.98 11.67
CA ASP A 140 0.30 -12.86 11.25
C ASP A 140 -0.83 -13.41 10.38
N SER A 141 -2.01 -13.50 10.99
CA SER A 141 -3.24 -14.08 10.49
C SER A 141 -3.97 -13.22 9.44
N GLY A 142 -3.31 -12.19 8.90
CA GLY A 142 -3.80 -11.52 7.70
C GLY A 142 -3.76 -12.47 6.50
N ASN A 143 -4.81 -12.49 5.66
CA ASN A 143 -4.79 -13.12 4.35
C ASN A 143 -3.71 -12.45 3.47
N LYS A 144 -2.45 -12.89 3.59
CA LYS A 144 -1.30 -12.40 2.82
C LYS A 144 -1.31 -13.08 1.45
N SER A 145 -2.08 -12.52 0.53
CA SER A 145 -2.08 -12.93 -0.87
C SER A 145 -1.06 -12.09 -1.67
N VAL A 146 -0.43 -12.72 -2.66
CA VAL A 146 0.25 -12.00 -3.73
C VAL A 146 -0.81 -11.52 -4.72
N LEU A 147 -0.76 -10.23 -5.01
CA LEU A 147 -1.54 -9.53 -6.01
C LEU A 147 -0.84 -9.62 -7.37
N ARG A 148 -1.62 -9.61 -8.45
CA ARG A 148 -1.08 -9.74 -9.81
C ARG A 148 -1.74 -8.76 -10.77
N TYR A 149 -0.91 -8.07 -11.54
CA TYR A 149 -1.30 -7.40 -12.78
C TYR A 149 -0.72 -8.17 -13.99
N PHE A 150 -1.49 -8.23 -15.08
CA PHE A 150 -1.03 -8.75 -16.37
C PHE A 150 -1.32 -7.73 -17.46
N SER A 151 -0.26 -7.22 -18.10
CA SER A 151 -0.41 -6.39 -19.28
C SER A 151 -0.64 -7.29 -20.49
N ARG A 152 -1.81 -7.15 -21.14
CA ARG A 152 -2.01 -7.68 -22.48
C ARG A 152 -1.32 -6.72 -23.44
N GLY A 153 -0.34 -7.23 -24.18
CA GLY A 153 0.30 -6.52 -25.29
C GLY A 153 -0.65 -6.37 -26.47
#